data_AF-A0A383VMD2-F1
#
_entry.id   AF-A0A383VMD2-F1
#
_cell.length_a   1.000
_cell.length_b   1.000
_cell.length_c   1.000
_cell.angle_alpha   90.00
_cell.angle_beta   90.00
_cell.angle_gamma   90.00
#
_symmetry.space_group_name_H-M   'P 1'
#
loop_
_entity.id
_entity.type
_entity.pdbx_description
1 polymer ?
#
loop_
_entity_poly.entity_id
_entity_poly.type
_entity_poly.pdbx_seq_one_letter_code
_entity_poly.pdbx_strand_id
1 'polypeptide(L)'
;MLQPRSDAAWLLALLACAAILTSALAHDQQQQQQQQQQQLQPHTSNWAVLVATSKYWYNYRHIANALSFYRTVKRLGIPDSNIILMLAEDVACNPRNAYPGQVFNDESHRLNVYGSNVEVDYRGSEVTVENFIRVLTGRHDPAMPRPKRMLSDKGSNVLIYISGHGGNEFMKFQDVEELMAQDVADAIQQMHEKGRYRELLLVAETCQAATLYSKITSPNVLAMASSLKGESSYSYLTDMDVGLSLIDRFTWSTLDFFERVDIHSRLSLAQLMQIYRYEVLDSHFHYDASHYPRPLDTVPVTDFFGSVSSIQPTPALNSTAGDSDSWSYSSYSSSEAAQELDVRRPAAVSSAGHASSSSSSSSQDGYSDCSCSVGSSAVAVGPVQDLPGSIVDTGVYLGMAAVASMVLVASVVAARIMAPLLS
;
A
#
# COMPACT_ATOMS: atom_id res chain seq x y z
N MET A 1 -16.91 68.76 -31.28
CA MET A 1 -16.31 67.46 -31.68
C MET A 1 -15.70 66.81 -30.44
N LEU A 2 -16.40 65.90 -29.77
CA LEU A 2 -15.85 64.98 -28.78
C LEU A 2 -16.67 63.68 -28.90
N GLN A 3 -15.98 62.56 -29.13
CA GLN A 3 -16.52 61.30 -29.67
C GLN A 3 -17.27 60.45 -28.61
N PRO A 4 -18.34 59.72 -28.99
CA PRO A 4 -19.03 58.75 -28.12
C PRO A 4 -18.46 57.32 -28.22
N ARG A 5 -17.14 57.15 -28.38
CA ARG A 5 -16.51 55.85 -28.68
C ARG A 5 -16.04 55.04 -27.47
N SER A 6 -16.04 55.60 -26.25
CA SER A 6 -15.53 54.93 -25.04
C SER A 6 -16.50 53.92 -24.44
N ASP A 7 -17.80 54.22 -24.43
CA ASP A 7 -18.75 53.50 -23.58
C ASP A 7 -19.13 52.13 -24.17
N ALA A 8 -19.16 52.03 -25.50
CA ALA A 8 -19.36 50.77 -26.21
C ALA A 8 -18.19 49.80 -26.02
N ALA A 9 -16.96 50.30 -25.88
CA ALA A 9 -15.78 49.47 -25.65
C ALA A 9 -15.77 48.88 -24.24
N TRP A 10 -16.19 49.65 -23.23
CA TRP A 10 -16.35 49.16 -21.86
C TRP A 10 -17.46 48.13 -21.72
N LEU A 11 -18.60 48.31 -22.41
CA LEU A 11 -19.68 47.33 -22.43
C LEU A 11 -19.24 46.00 -23.05
N LEU A 12 -18.51 46.05 -24.17
CA LEU A 12 -17.98 44.87 -24.84
C LEU A 12 -16.94 44.13 -23.98
N ALA A 13 -16.09 44.86 -23.27
CA ALA A 13 -15.12 44.28 -22.34
C ALA A 13 -15.81 43.59 -21.15
N LEU A 14 -16.86 44.20 -20.58
CA LEU A 14 -17.63 43.60 -19.49
C LEU A 14 -18.37 42.33 -19.92
N LEU A 15 -18.98 42.34 -21.11
CA LEU A 15 -19.65 41.16 -21.67
C LEU A 15 -18.66 40.03 -21.97
N ALA A 16 -17.47 40.35 -22.49
CA ALA A 16 -16.41 39.37 -22.71
C ALA A 16 -15.91 38.76 -21.39
N CYS A 17 -15.68 39.57 -20.35
CA CYS A 17 -15.31 39.07 -19.01
C CYS A 17 -16.41 38.18 -18.41
N ALA A 18 -17.68 38.56 -18.52
CA ALA A 18 -18.80 37.75 -18.03
C ALA A 18 -18.92 36.41 -18.78
N ALA A 19 -18.69 36.40 -20.09
CA ALA A 19 -18.66 35.17 -20.89
C ALA A 19 -17.49 34.24 -20.49
N ILE A 20 -16.31 34.81 -20.22
CA ILE A 20 -15.15 34.03 -19.75
C ILE A 20 -15.43 33.45 -18.36
N LEU A 21 -15.93 34.25 -17.40
CA LEU A 21 -16.26 33.76 -16.07
C LEU A 21 -17.33 32.65 -16.09
N THR A 22 -18.39 32.82 -16.88
CA THR A 22 -19.45 31.80 -17.00
C THR A 22 -18.93 30.51 -17.63
N SER A 23 -18.06 30.60 -18.64
CA SER A 23 -17.41 29.43 -19.23
C SER A 23 -16.48 28.71 -18.24
N ALA A 24 -15.71 29.44 -17.42
CA ALA A 24 -14.84 28.87 -16.41
C ALA A 24 -15.64 28.15 -15.31
N LEU A 25 -16.72 28.77 -14.82
CA LEU A 25 -17.61 28.15 -13.83
C LEU A 25 -18.33 26.92 -14.38
N ALA A 26 -18.78 26.96 -15.63
CA ALA A 26 -19.41 25.80 -16.27
C ALA A 26 -18.42 24.64 -16.44
N HIS A 27 -17.16 24.93 -16.79
CA HIS A 27 -16.11 23.92 -16.91
C HIS A 27 -15.79 23.28 -15.55
N ASP A 28 -15.72 24.08 -14.49
CA ASP A 28 -15.46 23.62 -13.12
C ASP A 28 -16.60 22.72 -12.60
N GLN A 29 -17.86 23.11 -12.84
CA GLN A 29 -19.02 22.27 -12.53
C GLN A 29 -19.02 20.95 -13.30
N GLN A 30 -18.63 20.98 -14.58
CA GLN A 30 -18.58 19.79 -15.41
C GLN A 30 -17.44 18.84 -14.97
N GLN A 31 -16.29 19.37 -14.55
CA GLN A 31 -15.21 18.59 -13.96
C GLN A 31 -15.62 17.96 -12.62
N GLN A 32 -16.28 18.71 -11.74
CA GLN A 32 -16.81 18.18 -10.48
C GLN A 32 -17.82 17.05 -10.70
N GLN A 33 -18.75 17.21 -11.65
CA GLN A 33 -19.71 16.15 -11.99
C GLN A 33 -19.03 14.91 -12.55
N GLN A 34 -18.00 15.07 -13.39
CA GLN A 34 -17.23 13.93 -13.92
C GLN A 34 -16.43 13.22 -12.83
N GLN A 35 -15.83 13.95 -11.89
CA GLN A 35 -15.15 13.35 -10.74
C GLN A 35 -16.13 12.58 -9.84
N GLN A 36 -17.31 13.13 -9.59
CA GLN A 36 -18.35 12.47 -8.80
C GLN A 36 -18.86 11.20 -9.47
N GLN A 37 -19.03 11.22 -10.81
CA GLN A 37 -19.39 10.03 -11.58
C GLN A 37 -18.27 8.98 -11.60
N GLN A 38 -17.00 9.38 -11.63
CA GLN A 38 -15.87 8.44 -11.53
C GLN A 38 -15.77 7.79 -10.15
N GLN A 39 -16.09 8.50 -9.08
CA GLN A 39 -16.12 7.95 -7.72
C GLN A 39 -17.17 6.83 -7.56
N LEU A 40 -18.29 6.91 -8.31
CA LEU A 40 -19.37 5.92 -8.31
C LEU A 40 -19.04 4.64 -9.09
N GLN A 41 -18.06 4.67 -9.99
CA GLN A 41 -17.65 3.50 -10.76
C GLN A 41 -16.79 2.57 -9.89
N PRO A 42 -16.99 1.25 -9.95
CA PRO A 42 -16.11 0.30 -9.29
C PRO A 42 -14.69 0.42 -9.84
N HIS A 43 -13.69 0.27 -8.96
CA HIS A 43 -12.30 0.23 -9.37
C HIS A 43 -12.02 -1.01 -10.24
N THR A 44 -11.05 -0.91 -11.15
CA THR A 44 -10.77 -1.94 -12.17
C THR A 44 -9.60 -2.83 -11.81
N SER A 45 -8.70 -2.35 -10.95
CA SER A 45 -7.56 -3.12 -10.45
C SER A 45 -7.06 -2.56 -9.12
N ASN A 46 -6.37 -3.39 -8.35
CA ASN A 46 -5.68 -2.99 -7.14
C ASN A 46 -4.17 -3.19 -7.34
N TRP A 47 -3.40 -2.21 -6.88
CA TRP A 47 -1.94 -2.22 -6.88
C TRP A 47 -1.44 -2.07 -5.45
N ALA A 48 -0.33 -2.75 -5.13
CA ALA A 48 0.32 -2.63 -3.83
C ALA A 48 1.79 -2.25 -4.02
N VAL A 49 2.26 -1.25 -3.27
CA VAL A 49 3.68 -0.89 -3.15
C VAL A 49 4.07 -1.13 -1.70
N LEU A 50 4.87 -2.16 -1.45
CA LEU A 50 5.22 -2.64 -0.12
C LEU A 50 6.71 -2.45 0.10
N VAL A 51 7.07 -1.65 1.10
CA VAL A 51 8.45 -1.18 1.26
C VAL A 51 8.93 -1.38 2.69
N ALA A 52 10.01 -2.12 2.84
CA ALA A 52 10.81 -2.15 4.07
C ALA A 52 12.09 -1.36 3.85
N THR A 53 12.19 -0.20 4.50
CA THR A 53 13.23 0.80 4.19
C THR A 53 14.53 0.58 4.95
N SER A 54 14.52 -0.24 5.99
CA SER A 54 15.63 -0.36 6.93
C SER A 54 16.59 -1.48 6.56
N LYS A 55 17.89 -1.21 6.77
CA LYS A 55 18.99 -2.15 6.53
C LYS A 55 19.46 -2.82 7.83
N TYR A 56 20.28 -3.86 7.71
CA TYR A 56 20.94 -4.58 8.81
C TYR A 56 20.05 -5.54 9.60
N TRP A 57 20.70 -6.55 10.17
CA TRP A 57 20.06 -7.66 10.89
C TRP A 57 19.10 -7.22 11.98
N TYR A 58 19.47 -6.23 12.80
CA TYR A 58 18.63 -5.76 13.92
C TYR A 58 17.29 -5.14 13.51
N ASN A 59 17.10 -4.88 12.21
CA ASN A 59 15.85 -4.40 11.63
C ASN A 59 15.03 -5.50 10.95
N TYR A 60 15.30 -6.78 11.28
CA TYR A 60 14.61 -7.96 10.79
C TYR A 60 13.10 -7.77 10.64
N ARG A 61 12.44 -7.23 11.68
CA ARG A 61 11.00 -7.00 11.72
C ARG A 61 10.45 -6.18 10.55
N HIS A 62 11.15 -5.14 10.07
CA HIS A 62 10.63 -4.32 8.97
C HIS A 62 10.53 -5.13 7.67
N ILE A 63 11.48 -6.05 7.44
CA ILE A 63 11.42 -6.98 6.29
C ILE A 63 10.27 -7.98 6.48
N ALA A 64 10.14 -8.55 7.68
CA ALA A 64 9.05 -9.47 8.00
C ALA A 64 7.66 -8.81 7.87
N ASN A 65 7.52 -7.53 8.23
CA ASN A 65 6.27 -6.79 8.10
C ASN A 65 5.87 -6.63 6.63
N ALA A 66 6.78 -6.16 5.77
CA ALA A 66 6.52 -6.00 4.34
C ALA A 66 6.18 -7.34 3.66
N LEU A 67 6.89 -8.41 4.01
CA LEU A 67 6.59 -9.77 3.54
C LEU A 67 5.22 -10.28 4.03
N SER A 68 4.82 -9.90 5.24
CA SER A 68 3.51 -10.27 5.80
C SER A 68 2.36 -9.57 5.06
N PHE A 69 2.52 -8.27 4.75
CA PHE A 69 1.57 -7.55 3.88
C PHE A 69 1.55 -8.14 2.47
N TYR A 70 2.72 -8.50 1.90
CA TYR A 70 2.84 -9.14 0.60
C TYR A 70 2.04 -10.44 0.54
N ARG A 71 2.20 -11.30 1.55
CA ARG A 71 1.43 -12.53 1.69
C ARG A 71 -0.07 -12.24 1.79
N THR A 72 -0.46 -11.21 2.54
CA THR A 72 -1.87 -10.82 2.73
C THR A 72 -2.52 -10.41 1.40
N VAL A 73 -1.91 -9.49 0.67
CA VAL A 73 -2.47 -9.02 -0.62
C VAL A 73 -2.49 -10.13 -1.67
N LYS A 74 -1.48 -11.02 -1.68
CA LYS A 74 -1.49 -12.20 -2.56
C LYS A 74 -2.57 -13.21 -2.20
N ARG A 75 -2.76 -13.49 -0.90
CA ARG A 75 -3.83 -14.38 -0.43
C ARG A 75 -5.20 -13.83 -0.79
N LEU A 76 -5.35 -12.51 -0.80
CA LEU A 76 -6.57 -11.82 -1.24
C LEU A 76 -6.64 -11.62 -2.77
N GLY A 77 -5.68 -12.19 -3.52
CA GLY A 77 -5.73 -12.37 -4.96
C GLY A 77 -5.08 -11.27 -5.79
N ILE A 78 -4.40 -10.27 -5.20
CA ILE A 78 -3.63 -9.31 -6.00
C ILE A 78 -2.46 -10.08 -6.66
N PRO A 79 -2.35 -10.08 -8.00
CA PRO A 79 -1.28 -10.81 -8.70
C PRO A 79 0.06 -10.11 -8.52
N ASP A 80 1.17 -10.85 -8.63
CA ASP A 80 2.53 -10.29 -8.52
C ASP A 80 2.79 -9.16 -9.52
N SER A 81 2.20 -9.22 -10.71
CA SER A 81 2.29 -8.14 -11.69
C SER A 81 1.77 -6.79 -11.20
N ASN A 82 1.02 -6.78 -10.10
CA ASN A 82 0.42 -5.61 -9.47
C ASN A 82 0.99 -5.31 -8.07
N ILE A 83 2.03 -6.03 -7.64
CA ILE A 83 2.69 -5.83 -6.36
C ILE A 83 4.13 -5.40 -6.63
N ILE A 84 4.54 -4.26 -6.09
CA ILE A 84 5.92 -3.82 -6.08
C ILE A 84 6.47 -4.05 -4.68
N LEU A 85 7.41 -4.98 -4.52
CA LEU A 85 8.04 -5.28 -3.23
C LEU A 85 9.48 -4.75 -3.19
N MET A 86 9.77 -3.92 -2.19
CA MET A 86 11.09 -3.31 -1.97
C MET A 86 11.63 -3.72 -0.60
N LEU A 87 12.73 -4.48 -0.57
CA LEU A 87 13.36 -4.96 0.67
C LEU A 87 14.80 -4.44 0.76
N ALA A 88 15.06 -3.53 1.70
CA ALA A 88 16.39 -2.92 1.87
C ALA A 88 17.46 -3.86 2.45
N GLU A 89 17.06 -5.03 2.97
CA GLU A 89 17.94 -6.06 3.52
C GLU A 89 17.44 -7.46 3.15
N ASP A 90 18.37 -8.38 2.90
CA ASP A 90 18.05 -9.80 2.72
C ASP A 90 18.32 -10.54 4.03
N VAL A 91 17.30 -10.53 4.90
CA VAL A 91 17.38 -11.22 6.20
C VAL A 91 17.28 -12.74 6.05
N ALA A 92 16.71 -13.24 4.95
CA ALA A 92 16.60 -14.67 4.69
C ALA A 92 17.99 -15.29 4.44
N CYS A 93 18.85 -14.58 3.71
CA CYS A 93 20.23 -15.01 3.40
C CYS A 93 21.27 -14.43 4.37
N ASN A 94 20.87 -13.75 5.44
CA ASN A 94 21.81 -13.14 6.38
C ASN A 94 22.57 -14.24 7.15
N PRO A 95 23.91 -14.18 7.28
CA PRO A 95 24.68 -15.17 8.04
C PRO A 95 24.32 -15.30 9.53
N ARG A 96 23.60 -14.30 10.09
CA ARG A 96 23.08 -14.34 11.47
C ARG A 96 21.75 -15.08 11.59
N ASN A 97 21.09 -15.37 10.47
CA ASN A 97 19.80 -16.06 10.49
C ASN A 97 20.00 -17.53 10.85
N ALA A 98 19.49 -17.93 12.01
CA ALA A 98 19.47 -19.32 12.46
C ALA A 98 18.64 -20.24 11.53
N TYR A 99 17.77 -19.65 10.71
CA TYR A 99 16.90 -20.32 9.75
C TYR A 99 17.19 -19.85 8.32
N PRO A 100 18.27 -20.33 7.68
CA PRO A 100 18.63 -19.92 6.33
C PRO A 100 17.47 -20.05 5.34
N GLY A 101 17.29 -19.04 4.48
CA GLY A 101 16.24 -18.99 3.46
C GLY A 101 14.82 -18.79 3.99
N GLN A 102 14.66 -18.52 5.29
CA GLN A 102 13.36 -18.37 5.93
C GLN A 102 13.27 -17.07 6.72
N VAL A 103 12.05 -16.54 6.75
CA VAL A 103 11.69 -15.37 7.55
C VAL A 103 10.36 -15.68 8.23
N PHE A 104 10.33 -15.53 9.54
CA PHE A 104 9.15 -15.68 10.38
C PHE A 104 8.71 -14.34 10.95
N ASN A 105 7.41 -14.18 11.14
CA ASN A 105 6.77 -13.03 11.78
C ASN A 105 6.09 -13.39 13.12
N ASP A 106 6.29 -14.63 13.57
CA ASP A 106 5.70 -15.23 14.78
C ASP A 106 6.66 -16.29 15.36
N GLU A 107 6.74 -16.36 16.69
CA GLU A 107 7.65 -17.22 17.45
C GLU A 107 7.37 -18.73 17.28
N SER A 108 6.17 -19.11 16.80
CA SER A 108 5.85 -20.51 16.54
C SER A 108 6.57 -21.07 15.32
N HIS A 109 7.19 -20.23 14.50
CA HIS A 109 7.89 -20.59 13.26
C HIS A 109 7.07 -21.45 12.30
N ARG A 110 5.72 -21.39 12.40
CA ARG A 110 4.81 -22.20 11.55
C ARG A 110 4.69 -21.67 10.13
N LEU A 111 5.01 -20.39 9.92
CA LEU A 111 4.80 -19.72 8.65
C LEU A 111 6.07 -18.98 8.20
N ASN A 112 6.73 -19.51 7.16
CA ASN A 112 7.77 -18.78 6.45
C ASN A 112 7.12 -17.72 5.52
N VAL A 113 7.25 -16.43 5.85
CA VAL A 113 6.73 -15.32 5.05
C VAL A 113 7.59 -14.99 3.82
N TYR A 114 8.82 -15.52 3.73
CA TYR A 114 9.72 -15.35 2.58
C TYR A 114 9.63 -16.48 1.53
N GLY A 115 8.77 -17.49 1.73
CA GLY A 115 8.75 -18.73 0.93
C GLY A 115 8.81 -18.56 -0.60
N SER A 116 8.98 -19.66 -1.34
CA SER A 116 9.34 -19.73 -2.78
C SER A 116 8.56 -18.87 -3.78
N ASN A 117 7.44 -18.28 -3.37
CA ASN A 117 6.53 -17.51 -4.21
C ASN A 117 6.65 -16.00 -3.96
N VAL A 118 7.71 -15.52 -3.32
CA VAL A 118 7.96 -14.08 -3.12
C VAL A 118 8.78 -13.52 -4.27
N GLU A 119 8.22 -12.53 -4.96
CA GLU A 119 8.90 -11.73 -5.98
C GLU A 119 9.35 -10.41 -5.37
N VAL A 120 10.66 -10.22 -5.23
CA VAL A 120 11.25 -8.95 -4.76
C VAL A 120 11.70 -8.13 -5.96
N ASP A 121 11.13 -6.94 -6.16
CA ASP A 121 11.41 -6.08 -7.32
C ASP A 121 12.65 -5.22 -7.10
N TYR A 122 12.80 -4.66 -5.91
CA TYR A 122 13.95 -3.84 -5.53
C TYR A 122 14.63 -4.47 -4.31
N ARG A 123 15.89 -4.87 -4.48
CA ARG A 123 16.67 -5.57 -3.44
C ARG A 123 17.82 -4.70 -2.95
N GLY A 124 18.03 -4.68 -1.64
CA GLY A 124 19.22 -4.10 -1.02
C GLY A 124 19.44 -2.65 -1.46
N SER A 125 20.57 -2.40 -2.13
CA SER A 125 20.96 -1.06 -2.60
C SER A 125 19.99 -0.40 -3.56
N GLU A 126 19.11 -1.17 -4.23
CA GLU A 126 18.09 -0.61 -5.12
C GLU A 126 16.93 0.07 -4.37
N VAL A 127 16.78 -0.15 -3.05
CA VAL A 127 15.73 0.45 -2.22
C VAL A 127 16.13 1.86 -1.81
N THR A 128 16.05 2.80 -2.74
CA THR A 128 16.37 4.22 -2.54
C THR A 128 15.11 5.08 -2.56
N VAL A 129 15.21 6.30 -2.02
CA VAL A 129 14.13 7.28 -2.11
C VAL A 129 13.79 7.56 -3.58
N GLU A 130 14.82 7.70 -4.42
CA GLU A 130 14.65 7.94 -5.86
C GLU A 130 13.83 6.84 -6.53
N ASN A 131 14.16 5.57 -6.32
CA ASN A 131 13.44 4.47 -6.96
C ASN A 131 12.00 4.35 -6.45
N PHE A 132 11.78 4.57 -5.15
CA PHE A 132 10.43 4.63 -4.59
C PHE A 132 9.58 5.72 -5.27
N ILE A 133 10.10 6.96 -5.36
CA ILE A 133 9.41 8.07 -6.02
C ILE A 133 9.21 7.81 -7.52
N ARG A 134 10.16 7.15 -8.20
CA ARG A 134 10.01 6.78 -9.62
C ARG A 134 8.88 5.77 -9.82
N VAL A 135 8.75 4.76 -8.96
CA VAL A 135 7.63 3.79 -8.97
C VAL A 135 6.30 4.53 -8.87
N LEU A 136 6.17 5.41 -7.87
CA LEU A 136 4.95 6.19 -7.64
C LEU A 136 4.63 7.13 -8.81
N THR A 137 5.60 7.89 -9.30
CA THR A 137 5.38 8.90 -10.35
C THR A 137 5.39 8.34 -11.78
N GLY A 138 5.86 7.11 -11.96
CA GLY A 138 5.93 6.41 -13.24
C GLY A 138 7.04 6.93 -14.14
N ARG A 139 7.97 7.71 -13.56
CA ARG A 139 9.12 8.30 -14.25
C ARG A 139 10.27 7.31 -14.28
N HIS A 140 10.07 6.23 -15.04
CA HIS A 140 11.08 5.21 -15.27
C HIS A 140 11.80 5.44 -16.59
N ASP A 141 13.04 4.98 -16.67
CA ASP A 141 13.73 4.82 -17.94
C ASP A 141 12.93 3.86 -18.86
N PRO A 142 12.83 4.10 -20.18
CA PRO A 142 12.14 3.20 -21.10
C PRO A 142 12.66 1.75 -21.07
N ALA A 143 13.94 1.53 -20.73
CA ALA A 143 14.56 0.22 -20.60
C ALA A 143 14.24 -0.48 -19.27
N MET A 144 13.56 0.20 -18.34
CA MET A 144 13.21 -0.36 -17.04
C MET A 144 12.28 -1.59 -17.20
N PRO A 145 12.64 -2.76 -16.63
CA PRO A 145 11.82 -3.97 -16.72
C PRO A 145 10.41 -3.76 -16.18
N ARG A 146 9.44 -4.47 -16.80
CA ARG A 146 8.01 -4.38 -16.42
C ARG A 146 7.74 -4.66 -14.94
N PRO A 147 8.30 -5.69 -14.29
CA PRO A 147 8.02 -5.97 -12.88
C PRO A 147 8.38 -4.81 -11.95
N LYS A 148 9.43 -4.06 -12.29
CA LYS A 148 9.88 -2.90 -11.50
C LYS A 148 9.07 -1.63 -11.73
N ARG A 149 7.93 -1.69 -12.45
CA ARG A 149 7.10 -0.54 -12.83
C ARG A 149 5.67 -0.76 -12.34
N MET A 150 5.17 0.16 -11.52
CA MET A 150 3.73 0.23 -11.26
C MET A 150 3.05 0.77 -12.52
N LEU A 151 2.05 0.07 -13.06
CA LEU A 151 1.31 0.48 -14.27
C LEU A 151 -0.15 0.85 -13.95
N SER A 152 -0.38 1.37 -12.75
CA SER A 152 -1.68 1.86 -12.30
C SER A 152 -2.17 3.05 -13.13
N ASP A 153 -3.50 3.19 -13.17
CA ASP A 153 -4.23 4.18 -13.94
C ASP A 153 -5.39 4.79 -13.12
N LYS A 154 -6.22 5.60 -13.79
CA LYS A 154 -7.36 6.31 -13.18
C LYS A 154 -8.46 5.40 -12.64
N GLY A 155 -8.45 4.11 -12.98
CA GLY A 155 -9.39 3.11 -12.45
C GLY A 155 -8.80 2.26 -11.33
N SER A 156 -7.51 2.43 -11.03
CA SER A 156 -6.76 1.59 -10.11
C SER A 156 -6.83 2.13 -8.68
N ASN A 157 -7.16 1.31 -7.68
CA ASN A 157 -6.87 1.68 -6.29
C ASN A 157 -5.43 1.28 -5.95
N VAL A 158 -4.74 2.11 -5.16
CA VAL A 158 -3.32 1.91 -4.83
C VAL A 158 -3.15 1.84 -3.32
N LEU A 159 -2.58 0.73 -2.83
CA LEU A 159 -2.08 0.58 -1.48
C LEU A 159 -0.57 0.88 -1.46
N ILE A 160 -0.15 1.81 -0.60
CA ILE A 160 1.26 2.03 -0.29
C ILE A 160 1.44 1.67 1.17
N TYR A 161 2.23 0.64 1.47
CA TYR A 161 2.62 0.27 2.81
C TYR A 161 4.13 0.47 2.96
N ILE A 162 4.52 1.26 3.97
CA ILE A 162 5.91 1.58 4.24
C ILE A 162 6.24 1.34 5.71
N SER A 163 7.27 0.54 5.96
CA SER A 163 7.76 0.17 7.29
C SER A 163 9.25 0.45 7.42
N GLY A 164 9.63 1.07 8.53
CA GLY A 164 11.00 1.47 8.77
C GLY A 164 11.18 2.38 9.97
N HIS A 165 12.37 2.98 10.05
CA HIS A 165 12.67 4.02 11.03
C HIS A 165 12.37 5.40 10.46
N GLY A 166 11.89 6.30 11.30
CA GLY A 166 11.52 7.65 10.90
C GLY A 166 11.38 8.57 12.11
N GLY A 167 10.86 9.75 11.85
CA GLY A 167 10.66 10.78 12.86
C GLY A 167 9.75 11.88 12.33
N ASN A 168 9.80 13.05 12.95
CA ASN A 168 8.93 14.17 12.59
C ASN A 168 9.19 14.61 11.13
N GLU A 169 8.24 14.29 10.26
CA GLU A 169 8.18 14.61 8.83
C GLU A 169 9.23 13.90 7.96
N PHE A 170 9.81 12.78 8.41
CA PHE A 170 10.74 12.00 7.58
C PHE A 170 10.73 10.50 7.89
N MET A 171 11.19 9.71 6.92
CA MET A 171 11.48 8.30 7.06
C MET A 171 12.85 7.96 6.46
N LYS A 172 13.65 7.17 7.15
CA LYS A 172 14.98 6.77 6.69
C LYS A 172 14.89 5.64 5.66
N PHE A 173 15.71 5.73 4.63
CA PHE A 173 15.98 4.68 3.65
C PHE A 173 17.44 4.24 3.76
N GLN A 174 17.64 2.93 3.95
CA GLN A 174 18.94 2.27 4.12
C GLN A 174 19.85 2.86 5.21
N ASP A 175 19.31 3.66 6.14
CA ASP A 175 20.08 4.46 7.12
C ASP A 175 21.06 5.47 6.48
N VAL A 176 20.77 5.90 5.25
CA VAL A 176 21.59 6.87 4.49
C VAL A 176 20.76 8.04 3.98
N GLU A 177 19.61 7.76 3.39
CA GLU A 177 18.72 8.77 2.80
C GLU A 177 17.49 8.98 3.69
N GLU A 178 16.83 10.13 3.52
CA GLU A 178 15.57 10.44 4.20
C GLU A 178 14.52 10.81 3.15
N LEU A 179 13.38 10.12 3.20
CA LEU A 179 12.16 10.46 2.48
C LEU A 179 11.38 11.44 3.35
N MET A 180 11.20 12.67 2.88
CA MET A 180 10.49 13.71 3.62
C MET A 180 8.98 13.64 3.38
N ALA A 181 8.18 14.18 4.31
CA ALA A 181 6.74 14.31 4.14
C ALA A 181 6.36 15.13 2.88
N GLN A 182 7.19 16.09 2.50
CA GLN A 182 7.01 16.86 1.27
C GLN A 182 7.24 15.98 0.03
N ASP A 183 8.24 15.11 0.01
CA ASP A 183 8.50 14.20 -1.12
C ASP A 183 7.33 13.25 -1.36
N VAL A 184 6.74 12.74 -0.27
CA VAL A 184 5.54 11.89 -0.32
C VAL A 184 4.35 12.66 -0.89
N ALA A 185 4.11 13.88 -0.41
CA ALA A 185 3.02 14.72 -0.91
C ALA A 185 3.21 15.08 -2.40
N ASP A 186 4.41 15.46 -2.80
CA ASP A 186 4.72 15.82 -4.19
C ASP A 186 4.61 14.62 -5.14
N ALA A 187 4.99 13.42 -4.68
CA ALA A 187 4.84 12.20 -5.46
C ALA A 187 3.37 11.83 -5.66
N ILE A 188 2.56 11.88 -4.59
CA ILE A 188 1.13 11.59 -4.66
C ILE A 188 0.39 12.66 -5.49
N GLN A 189 0.79 13.93 -5.38
CA GLN A 189 0.26 14.99 -6.23
C GLN A 189 0.56 14.73 -7.72
N GLN A 190 1.77 14.32 -8.05
CA GLN A 190 2.10 13.93 -9.42
C GLN A 190 1.35 12.68 -9.88
N MET A 191 1.08 11.73 -8.98
CA MET A 191 0.23 10.58 -9.29
C MET A 191 -1.19 11.03 -9.63
N HIS A 192 -1.73 11.99 -8.87
CA HIS A 192 -3.06 12.54 -9.10
C HIS A 192 -3.14 13.25 -10.46
N GLU A 193 -2.21 14.17 -10.74
CA GLU A 193 -2.16 14.93 -11.99
C GLU A 193 -2.02 14.04 -13.24
N LYS A 194 -1.34 12.91 -13.09
CA LYS A 194 -1.17 11.91 -14.15
C LYS A 194 -2.28 10.86 -14.20
N GLY A 195 -3.28 10.95 -13.32
CA GLY A 195 -4.38 9.99 -13.23
C GLY A 195 -3.89 8.57 -12.97
N ARG A 196 -2.99 8.37 -12.01
CA ARG A 196 -2.38 7.07 -11.69
C ARG A 196 -3.08 6.29 -10.58
N TYR A 197 -4.13 6.87 -10.00
CA TYR A 197 -4.98 6.18 -9.03
C TYR A 197 -6.40 6.75 -9.11
N ARG A 198 -7.37 5.91 -8.74
CA ARG A 198 -8.75 6.27 -8.41
C ARG A 198 -8.83 6.69 -6.95
N GLU A 199 -8.42 5.79 -6.06
CA GLU A 199 -8.28 5.99 -4.62
C GLU A 199 -6.90 5.47 -4.15
N LEU A 200 -6.30 6.13 -3.17
CA LEU A 200 -5.00 5.75 -2.63
C LEU A 200 -5.08 5.59 -1.11
N LEU A 201 -4.52 4.48 -0.61
CA LEU A 201 -4.34 4.22 0.81
C LEU A 201 -2.85 4.18 1.15
N LEU A 202 -2.38 5.15 1.93
CA LEU A 202 -1.03 5.18 2.48
C LEU A 202 -1.05 4.64 3.92
N VAL A 203 -0.24 3.63 4.20
CA VAL A 203 -0.07 3.03 5.53
C VAL A 203 1.38 3.17 5.94
N ALA A 204 1.64 4.01 6.93
CA ALA A 204 2.97 4.28 7.46
C ALA A 204 3.16 3.65 8.83
N GLU A 205 4.14 2.76 8.95
CA GLU A 205 4.55 2.16 10.21
C GLU A 205 5.97 2.60 10.57
N THR A 206 6.04 3.56 11.50
CA THR A 206 7.30 4.13 12.01
C THR A 206 7.02 4.97 13.24
N CYS A 207 8.07 5.38 13.96
CA CYS A 207 8.00 6.49 14.90
C CYS A 207 7.49 7.76 14.22
N GLN A 208 6.58 8.47 14.87
CA GLN A 208 5.94 9.70 14.40
C GLN A 208 5.28 9.59 13.01
N ALA A 209 4.75 8.41 12.68
CA ALA A 209 4.21 8.11 11.36
C ALA A 209 3.16 9.11 10.86
N ALA A 210 2.33 9.67 11.74
CA ALA A 210 1.29 10.63 11.37
C ALA A 210 1.83 11.92 10.72
N THR A 211 3.11 12.23 10.94
CA THR A 211 3.75 13.42 10.36
C THR A 211 4.13 13.22 8.89
N LEU A 212 4.24 11.97 8.41
CA LEU A 212 4.71 11.65 7.06
C LEU A 212 3.71 12.06 5.97
N TYR A 213 2.40 12.05 6.27
CA TYR A 213 1.36 12.47 5.33
C TYR A 213 0.82 13.88 5.60
N SER A 214 1.43 14.64 6.50
CA SER A 214 0.94 15.96 6.93
C SER A 214 0.88 17.03 5.83
N LYS A 215 1.58 16.81 4.70
CA LYS A 215 1.61 17.74 3.55
C LYS A 215 0.74 17.27 2.38
N ILE A 216 0.12 16.09 2.48
CA ILE A 216 -0.72 15.55 1.41
C ILE A 216 -1.99 16.41 1.31
N THR A 217 -2.25 16.94 0.12
CA THR A 217 -3.49 17.68 -0.19
C THR A 217 -4.24 17.10 -1.39
N SER A 218 -3.68 16.06 -2.01
CA SER A 218 -4.24 15.42 -3.20
C SER A 218 -5.54 14.69 -2.87
N PRO A 219 -6.56 14.76 -3.73
CA PRO A 219 -7.86 14.15 -3.48
C PRO A 219 -7.83 12.63 -3.59
N ASN A 220 -8.84 12.00 -3.01
CA ASN A 220 -9.06 10.55 -2.94
C ASN A 220 -7.91 9.79 -2.24
N VAL A 221 -7.27 10.43 -1.26
CA VAL A 221 -6.19 9.84 -0.46
C VAL A 221 -6.66 9.63 0.97
N LEU A 222 -6.51 8.41 1.46
CA LEU A 222 -6.64 8.04 2.86
C LEU A 222 -5.26 7.66 3.40
N ALA A 223 -4.90 8.16 4.57
CA ALA A 223 -3.64 7.82 5.21
C ALA A 223 -3.84 7.24 6.60
N MET A 224 -3.00 6.28 6.99
CA MET A 224 -2.98 5.59 8.28
C MET A 224 -1.57 5.60 8.87
N ALA A 225 -1.45 5.80 10.17
CA ALA A 225 -0.19 5.85 10.90
C ALA A 225 -0.23 4.98 12.17
N SER A 226 0.87 4.29 12.42
CA SER A 226 1.07 3.51 13.65
C SER A 226 1.29 4.36 14.91
N SER A 227 1.70 5.62 14.77
CA SER A 227 2.03 6.50 15.91
C SER A 227 1.80 7.99 15.61
N LEU A 228 1.53 8.77 16.66
CA LEU A 228 1.40 10.23 16.59
C LEU A 228 2.76 10.95 16.66
N LYS A 229 2.73 12.26 16.35
CA LYS A 229 3.90 13.13 16.55
C LYS A 229 4.34 13.09 18.01
N GLY A 230 5.64 12.94 18.24
CA GLY A 230 6.23 12.79 19.57
C GLY A 230 6.22 11.35 20.13
N GLU A 231 5.66 10.38 19.40
CA GLU A 231 5.60 8.98 19.84
C GLU A 231 6.48 8.07 18.98
N SER A 232 6.95 6.99 19.60
CA SER A 232 7.58 5.87 18.91
C SER A 232 6.52 4.88 18.41
N SER A 233 6.88 4.06 17.42
CA SER A 233 6.22 2.78 17.16
C SER A 233 7.04 1.65 17.78
N TYR A 234 6.39 0.54 18.12
CA TYR A 234 7.00 -0.52 18.92
C TYR A 234 7.01 -1.87 18.21
N SER A 235 8.13 -2.57 18.38
CA SER A 235 8.29 -3.95 17.97
C SER A 235 7.50 -4.91 18.85
N TYR A 236 7.25 -6.12 18.36
CA TYR A 236 6.51 -7.16 19.04
C TYR A 236 7.10 -8.55 18.75
N LEU A 237 6.78 -9.52 19.63
CA LEU A 237 7.23 -10.91 19.59
C LEU A 237 8.75 -11.08 19.43
N THR A 238 9.45 -11.23 20.55
CA THR A 238 10.90 -11.47 20.54
C THR A 238 11.18 -12.96 20.42
N ASP A 239 11.92 -13.33 19.38
CA ASP A 239 12.35 -14.70 19.17
C ASP A 239 13.79 -14.89 19.65
N MET A 240 14.02 -15.98 20.39
CA MET A 240 15.31 -16.24 21.01
C MET A 240 16.32 -16.87 20.05
N ASP A 241 15.87 -17.55 18.99
CA ASP A 241 16.76 -18.16 17.99
C ASP A 241 17.25 -17.13 16.97
N VAL A 242 16.36 -16.21 16.55
CA VAL A 242 16.69 -15.03 15.74
C VAL A 242 17.41 -13.97 16.59
N GLY A 243 17.09 -13.90 17.89
CA GLY A 243 17.66 -12.96 18.86
C GLY A 243 17.13 -11.53 18.73
N LEU A 244 15.97 -11.35 18.09
CA LEU A 244 15.38 -10.05 17.75
C LEU A 244 13.84 -10.13 17.82
N SER A 245 13.19 -8.96 17.82
CA SER A 245 11.75 -8.89 17.55
C SER A 245 11.45 -9.24 16.09
N LEU A 246 10.42 -10.06 15.88
CA LEU A 246 10.06 -10.59 14.56
C LEU A 246 9.14 -9.67 13.76
N ILE A 247 8.35 -8.83 14.42
CA ILE A 247 7.30 -8.02 13.79
C ILE A 247 7.12 -6.70 14.55
N ASP A 248 6.42 -5.72 13.99
CA ASP A 248 5.94 -4.55 14.74
C ASP A 248 4.47 -4.70 15.16
N ARG A 249 4.09 -4.06 16.28
CA ARG A 249 2.76 -4.22 16.90
C ARG A 249 1.61 -3.84 15.97
N PHE A 250 1.79 -2.78 15.19
CA PHE A 250 0.78 -2.31 14.24
C PHE A 250 0.54 -3.38 13.17
N THR A 251 1.60 -3.83 12.49
CA THR A 251 1.53 -4.92 11.52
C THR A 251 0.95 -6.18 12.13
N TRP A 252 1.40 -6.61 13.31
CA TRP A 252 0.85 -7.78 13.98
C TRP A 252 -0.67 -7.69 14.17
N SER A 253 -1.16 -6.56 14.67
CA SER A 253 -2.59 -6.32 14.85
C SER A 253 -3.34 -6.28 13.52
N THR A 254 -2.76 -5.66 12.48
CA THR A 254 -3.33 -5.66 11.13
C THR A 254 -3.48 -7.08 10.59
N LEU A 255 -2.46 -7.92 10.73
CA LEU A 255 -2.48 -9.30 10.22
C LEU A 255 -3.54 -10.15 10.94
N ASP A 256 -3.66 -10.03 12.26
CA ASP A 256 -4.71 -10.71 13.03
C ASP A 256 -6.11 -10.40 12.50
N PHE A 257 -6.37 -9.13 12.14
CA PHE A 257 -7.62 -8.76 11.48
C PHE A 257 -7.80 -9.43 10.12
N PHE A 258 -6.72 -9.54 9.33
CA PHE A 258 -6.78 -10.12 7.99
C PHE A 258 -6.88 -11.65 8.00
N GLU A 259 -6.50 -12.36 9.06
CA GLU A 259 -6.66 -13.84 9.14
C GLU A 259 -8.12 -14.29 8.93
N ARG A 260 -9.10 -13.44 9.28
CA ARG A 260 -10.54 -13.67 9.08
C ARG A 260 -11.13 -12.99 7.83
N VAL A 261 -10.30 -12.36 7.01
CA VAL A 261 -10.71 -11.68 5.77
C VAL A 261 -10.44 -12.60 4.59
N ASP A 262 -11.45 -12.85 3.77
CA ASP A 262 -11.33 -13.45 2.45
C ASP A 262 -11.64 -12.43 1.34
N ILE A 263 -11.49 -12.84 0.07
CA ILE A 263 -11.71 -12.00 -1.12
C ILE A 263 -13.14 -11.47 -1.28
N HIS A 264 -14.12 -12.11 -0.65
CA HIS A 264 -15.54 -11.73 -0.68
C HIS A 264 -15.96 -10.96 0.58
N SER A 265 -15.03 -10.73 1.51
CA SER A 265 -15.28 -10.01 2.74
C SER A 265 -15.78 -8.60 2.48
N ARG A 266 -16.76 -8.20 3.28
CA ARG A 266 -17.33 -6.85 3.30
C ARG A 266 -16.93 -6.06 4.54
N LEU A 267 -15.96 -6.55 5.31
CA LEU A 267 -15.45 -5.82 6.46
C LEU A 267 -14.86 -4.50 5.99
N SER A 268 -15.21 -3.42 6.68
CA SER A 268 -14.87 -2.07 6.25
C SER A 268 -13.55 -1.57 6.82
N LEU A 269 -13.00 -0.51 6.20
CA LEU A 269 -11.82 0.19 6.73
C LEU A 269 -12.09 0.74 8.14
N ALA A 270 -13.31 1.21 8.43
CA ALA A 270 -13.66 1.63 9.79
C ALA A 270 -13.53 0.47 10.80
N GLN A 271 -13.93 -0.75 10.43
CA GLN A 271 -13.77 -1.93 11.29
C GLN A 271 -12.31 -2.34 11.46
N LEU A 272 -11.49 -2.20 10.42
CA LEU A 272 -10.04 -2.37 10.53
C LEU A 272 -9.46 -1.35 11.51
N MET A 273 -9.81 -0.08 11.38
CA MET A 273 -9.27 1.00 12.23
C MET A 273 -9.66 0.85 13.70
N GLN A 274 -10.79 0.24 14.00
CA GLN A 274 -11.26 0.00 15.38
C GLN A 274 -10.36 -0.96 16.19
N ILE A 275 -9.55 -1.80 15.53
CA ILE A 275 -8.66 -2.71 16.25
C ILE A 275 -7.45 -2.00 16.86
N TYR A 276 -7.09 -0.84 16.31
CA TYR A 276 -5.88 -0.11 16.65
C TYR A 276 -6.06 0.70 17.93
N ARG A 277 -5.98 0.00 19.05
CA ARG A 277 -6.07 0.57 20.39
C ARG A 277 -4.68 0.78 21.00
N TYR A 278 -4.56 1.78 21.87
CA TYR A 278 -3.31 2.06 22.58
C TYR A 278 -2.79 0.82 23.33
N GLU A 279 -3.67 0.04 23.96
CA GLU A 279 -3.28 -1.16 24.72
C GLU A 279 -2.67 -2.27 23.86
N VAL A 280 -2.93 -2.25 22.55
CA VAL A 280 -2.39 -3.23 21.59
C VAL A 280 -1.10 -2.71 20.96
N LEU A 281 -1.05 -1.41 20.66
CA LEU A 281 0.02 -0.78 19.90
C LEU A 281 1.16 -0.20 20.75
N ASP A 282 0.91 0.11 22.03
CA ASP A 282 1.75 0.96 22.89
C ASP A 282 2.01 2.37 22.30
N SER A 283 1.22 2.77 21.29
CA SER A 283 1.24 4.07 20.62
C SER A 283 -0.18 4.45 20.18
N HIS A 284 -0.39 5.71 19.83
CA HIS A 284 -1.68 6.17 19.33
C HIS A 284 -1.76 6.03 17.81
N PHE A 285 -2.70 5.21 17.34
CA PHE A 285 -3.08 5.15 15.94
C PHE A 285 -3.71 6.46 15.49
N HIS A 286 -3.44 6.84 14.25
CA HIS A 286 -4.09 7.98 13.60
C HIS A 286 -4.39 7.65 12.14
N TYR A 287 -5.47 8.24 11.62
CA TYR A 287 -5.75 8.25 10.19
C TYR A 287 -6.16 9.65 9.75
N ASP A 288 -5.89 9.98 8.49
CA ASP A 288 -6.35 11.22 7.86
C ASP A 288 -7.21 10.88 6.65
N ALA A 289 -8.48 11.27 6.74
CA ALA A 289 -9.49 11.11 5.69
C ALA A 289 -9.96 12.47 5.13
N SER A 290 -9.25 13.58 5.43
CA SER A 290 -9.64 14.94 5.01
C SER A 290 -9.78 15.09 3.49
N HIS A 291 -9.01 14.30 2.75
CA HIS A 291 -9.02 14.26 1.29
C HIS A 291 -9.67 12.99 0.72
N TYR A 292 -10.34 12.19 1.55
CA TYR A 292 -10.98 10.94 1.15
C TYR A 292 -12.51 11.07 1.14
N PRO A 293 -13.18 10.91 -0.01
CA PRO A 293 -14.58 11.29 -0.17
C PRO A 293 -15.60 10.30 0.42
N ARG A 294 -15.21 9.02 0.59
CA ARG A 294 -16.14 7.96 0.97
C ARG A 294 -16.18 7.76 2.48
N PRO A 295 -17.37 7.56 3.07
CA PRO A 295 -17.48 7.14 4.47
C PRO A 295 -16.77 5.80 4.71
N LEU A 296 -15.88 5.75 5.71
CA LEU A 296 -14.99 4.61 5.94
C LEU A 296 -15.70 3.32 6.37
N ASP A 297 -16.93 3.44 6.88
CA ASP A 297 -17.81 2.32 7.21
C ASP A 297 -18.40 1.64 5.97
N THR A 298 -18.41 2.32 4.83
CA THR A 298 -18.90 1.82 3.54
C THR A 298 -17.80 1.28 2.62
N VAL A 299 -16.53 1.44 2.99
CA VAL A 299 -15.37 1.07 2.16
C VAL A 299 -14.85 -0.28 2.62
N PRO A 300 -15.04 -1.37 1.85
CA PRO A 300 -14.48 -2.67 2.19
C PRO A 300 -12.95 -2.62 2.22
N VAL A 301 -12.32 -3.38 3.11
CA VAL A 301 -10.85 -3.56 3.08
C VAL A 301 -10.38 -4.17 1.76
N THR A 302 -11.22 -4.98 1.11
CA THR A 302 -10.93 -5.59 -0.19
C THR A 302 -10.78 -4.57 -1.32
N ASP A 303 -11.26 -3.33 -1.17
CA ASP A 303 -11.05 -2.24 -2.14
C ASP A 303 -9.58 -1.82 -2.28
N PHE A 304 -8.72 -2.17 -1.31
CA PHE A 304 -7.27 -1.89 -1.37
C PHE A 304 -6.42 -3.15 -1.25
N PHE A 305 -6.90 -4.14 -0.50
CA PHE A 305 -6.11 -5.33 -0.16
C PHE A 305 -6.45 -6.56 -1.03
N GLY A 306 -7.58 -6.57 -1.74
CA GLY A 306 -8.05 -7.74 -2.51
C GLY A 306 -8.00 -7.60 -4.02
N SER A 307 -8.25 -8.69 -4.73
CA SER A 307 -8.36 -8.69 -6.19
C SER A 307 -9.69 -8.13 -6.68
N VAL A 308 -9.68 -7.51 -7.85
CA VAL A 308 -10.90 -7.20 -8.60
C VAL A 308 -11.17 -8.33 -9.58
N SER A 309 -12.21 -9.13 -9.34
CA SER A 309 -12.69 -10.11 -10.32
C SER A 309 -13.80 -9.49 -11.16
N SER A 310 -13.49 -9.02 -12.38
CA SER A 310 -14.54 -8.65 -13.33
C SER A 310 -15.08 -9.92 -14.00
N ILE A 311 -16.20 -10.44 -13.53
CA ILE A 311 -16.95 -11.45 -14.29
C ILE A 311 -17.59 -10.71 -15.46
N GLN A 312 -16.98 -10.76 -16.64
CA GLN A 312 -17.67 -10.41 -17.89
C GLN A 312 -18.61 -11.58 -18.22
N PRO A 313 -19.94 -11.41 -18.16
CA PRO A 313 -20.84 -12.46 -18.62
C PRO A 313 -20.62 -12.58 -20.13
N THR A 314 -20.09 -13.73 -20.57
CA THR A 314 -20.12 -14.06 -22.00
C THR A 314 -21.58 -14.01 -22.44
N PRO A 315 -21.93 -13.22 -23.48
CA PRO A 315 -23.27 -13.23 -24.02
C PRO A 315 -23.65 -14.68 -24.34
N ALA A 316 -24.73 -15.17 -23.77
CA ALA A 316 -25.27 -16.47 -24.15
C ALA A 316 -25.47 -16.44 -25.67
N LEU A 317 -24.73 -17.26 -26.39
CA LEU A 317 -24.97 -17.49 -27.81
C LEU A 317 -26.40 -18.01 -27.92
N ASN A 318 -27.31 -17.15 -28.39
CA ASN A 318 -28.60 -17.58 -28.87
C ASN A 318 -28.35 -18.52 -30.05
N SER A 319 -28.43 -19.81 -29.77
CA SER A 319 -28.38 -20.87 -30.78
C SER A 319 -29.67 -20.83 -31.59
N THR A 320 -29.72 -19.96 -32.60
CA THR A 320 -30.60 -20.12 -33.75
C THR A 320 -29.81 -19.95 -35.02
N ALA A 321 -30.01 -20.91 -35.92
CA ALA A 321 -29.44 -21.07 -37.25
C ALA A 321 -28.05 -21.71 -37.28
N GLY A 322 -28.03 -22.95 -37.76
CA GLY A 322 -26.83 -23.73 -37.95
C GLY A 322 -26.01 -23.27 -39.14
N ASP A 323 -24.73 -23.56 -39.04
CA ASP A 323 -23.98 -24.12 -40.16
C ASP A 323 -22.90 -25.02 -39.58
N SER A 324 -22.80 -26.19 -40.17
CA SER A 324 -21.78 -27.19 -39.88
C SER A 324 -20.43 -26.69 -40.34
N ASP A 325 -19.45 -26.61 -39.47
CA ASP A 325 -18.08 -26.91 -39.85
C ASP A 325 -17.27 -27.48 -38.69
N SER A 326 -16.67 -28.63 -38.99
CA SER A 326 -15.99 -29.55 -38.09
C SER A 326 -14.52 -29.18 -37.96
N TRP A 327 -14.06 -28.89 -36.74
CA TRP A 327 -12.65 -29.04 -36.37
C TRP A 327 -12.55 -29.64 -34.96
N SER A 328 -11.92 -30.81 -34.89
CA SER A 328 -11.80 -31.69 -33.72
C SER A 328 -10.79 -31.16 -32.70
N TYR A 329 -11.21 -31.01 -31.44
CA TYR A 329 -10.31 -30.78 -30.30
C TYR A 329 -10.05 -32.12 -29.61
N SER A 330 -8.79 -32.57 -29.59
CA SER A 330 -8.39 -33.78 -28.87
C SER A 330 -8.25 -33.47 -27.39
N SER A 331 -9.17 -34.00 -26.59
CA SER A 331 -9.08 -34.06 -25.13
C SER A 331 -8.06 -35.13 -24.71
N TYR A 332 -7.11 -34.78 -23.84
CA TYR A 332 -6.47 -35.79 -22.98
C TYR A 332 -6.56 -35.35 -21.53
N SER A 333 -7.41 -36.09 -20.82
CA SER A 333 -7.61 -36.10 -19.38
C SER A 333 -6.44 -36.78 -18.69
N SER A 334 -6.08 -36.22 -17.55
CA SER A 334 -5.29 -36.82 -16.47
C SER A 334 -5.90 -38.12 -15.95
N SER A 335 -5.12 -39.19 -15.88
CA SER A 335 -5.16 -40.25 -14.86
C SER A 335 -4.13 -41.35 -15.13
N GLU A 336 -3.44 -41.78 -14.04
CA GLU A 336 -2.70 -43.05 -13.88
C GLU A 336 -1.34 -43.17 -14.61
N ALA A 337 -0.28 -43.80 -14.09
CA ALA A 337 0.07 -44.34 -12.78
C ALA A 337 1.58 -44.69 -12.85
N ALA A 338 2.16 -44.97 -11.69
CA ALA A 338 3.57 -45.32 -11.45
C ALA A 338 4.18 -46.41 -12.37
N GLN A 339 5.47 -46.24 -12.73
CA GLN A 339 6.48 -47.32 -12.67
C GLN A 339 7.93 -46.81 -12.85
N GLU A 340 8.70 -47.03 -11.78
CA GLU A 340 10.13 -47.39 -11.63
C GLU A 340 11.22 -47.25 -12.73
N LEU A 341 12.40 -46.84 -12.22
CA LEU A 341 13.79 -47.28 -12.51
C LEU A 341 14.46 -46.93 -13.86
N ASP A 342 15.54 -46.13 -13.83
CA ASP A 342 16.92 -46.67 -13.76
C ASP A 342 17.99 -45.57 -13.62
N VAL A 343 19.06 -45.93 -12.92
CA VAL A 343 20.19 -45.16 -12.39
C VAL A 343 21.28 -44.99 -13.44
N ARG A 344 21.81 -43.78 -13.65
CA ARG A 344 23.19 -43.59 -14.16
C ARG A 344 23.94 -42.43 -13.50
N ARG A 345 24.95 -42.82 -12.70
CA ARG A 345 26.11 -42.02 -12.23
C ARG A 345 26.97 -41.54 -13.40
N PRO A 346 27.83 -40.53 -13.16
CA PRO A 346 29.22 -40.63 -13.56
C PRO A 346 30.20 -40.52 -12.37
N ALA A 347 31.42 -40.90 -12.67
CA ALA A 347 32.42 -41.48 -11.79
C ALA A 347 33.26 -40.46 -10.99
N ALA A 348 33.78 -40.96 -9.86
CA ALA A 348 34.85 -40.35 -9.09
C ALA A 348 36.21 -40.53 -9.78
N VAL A 349 37.07 -39.52 -9.69
CA VAL A 349 38.52 -39.63 -9.87
C VAL A 349 39.20 -39.04 -8.64
N SER A 350 40.20 -39.75 -8.15
CA SER A 350 40.89 -39.60 -6.87
C SER A 350 42.21 -38.82 -6.95
N SER A 351 42.42 -37.97 -5.93
CA SER A 351 43.63 -37.75 -5.10
C SER A 351 45.02 -37.43 -5.68
N ALA A 352 45.59 -36.34 -5.14
CA ALA A 352 46.98 -36.05 -4.66
C ALA A 352 47.35 -34.60 -5.06
N GLY A 353 47.98 -33.71 -4.30
CA GLY A 353 48.62 -33.67 -2.98
C GLY A 353 49.63 -32.50 -2.98
N HIS A 354 49.77 -31.81 -1.83
CA HIS A 354 50.88 -30.91 -1.41
C HIS A 354 50.91 -29.40 -1.75
N ALA A 355 51.02 -28.64 -0.63
CA ALA A 355 51.89 -27.49 -0.31
C ALA A 355 51.52 -26.03 -0.72
N SER A 356 51.13 -25.26 0.31
CA SER A 356 51.47 -23.87 0.68
C SER A 356 52.00 -22.86 -0.36
N SER A 357 51.33 -21.70 -0.48
CA SER A 357 51.84 -20.36 -0.04
C SER A 357 50.96 -19.19 -0.52
N SER A 358 50.60 -18.32 0.44
CA SER A 358 50.44 -16.85 0.40
C SER A 358 49.74 -16.07 -0.73
N SER A 359 48.92 -15.11 -0.24
CA SER A 359 48.62 -13.74 -0.69
C SER A 359 47.67 -13.48 -1.86
N SER A 360 46.53 -12.86 -1.52
CA SER A 360 46.02 -11.54 -1.96
C SER A 360 44.52 -11.60 -2.28
N SER A 361 43.70 -11.13 -1.33
CA SER A 361 42.25 -11.04 -1.44
C SER A 361 41.81 -9.71 -2.06
N SER A 362 41.21 -9.78 -3.24
CA SER A 362 40.27 -8.78 -3.76
C SER A 362 38.95 -9.51 -4.03
N SER A 363 38.02 -9.45 -3.07
CA SER A 363 36.74 -10.15 -3.18
C SER A 363 35.70 -9.25 -3.84
N GLN A 364 35.30 -9.63 -5.04
CA GLN A 364 34.00 -9.29 -5.62
C GLN A 364 32.98 -10.24 -4.98
N ASP A 365 31.96 -9.68 -4.30
CA ASP A 365 30.91 -10.49 -3.69
C ASP A 365 29.85 -10.83 -4.75
N GLY A 366 29.91 -12.06 -5.24
CA GLY A 366 28.84 -12.71 -5.98
C GLY A 366 27.87 -13.40 -5.00
N TYR A 367 26.62 -12.97 -5.00
CA TYR A 367 25.54 -13.66 -4.30
C TYR A 367 25.21 -14.97 -5.02
N SER A 368 25.39 -16.10 -4.33
CA SER A 368 24.93 -17.42 -4.76
C SER A 368 23.65 -17.80 -4.02
N ASP A 369 22.62 -18.18 -4.78
CA ASP A 369 21.35 -18.77 -4.30
C ASP A 369 21.59 -19.92 -3.33
N CYS A 370 20.98 -19.87 -2.15
CA CYS A 370 20.97 -20.95 -1.17
C CYS A 370 19.54 -21.33 -0.78
N SER A 371 19.10 -22.50 -1.26
CA SER A 371 17.85 -23.16 -0.86
C SER A 371 18.06 -24.01 0.40
N CYS A 372 17.30 -23.76 1.48
CA CYS A 372 17.42 -24.52 2.74
C CYS A 372 16.09 -25.18 3.14
N SER A 373 16.16 -26.47 3.43
CA SER A 373 15.05 -27.37 3.78
C SER A 373 14.94 -27.57 5.30
N VAL A 374 13.71 -27.53 5.84
CA VAL A 374 13.39 -27.45 7.28
C VAL A 374 12.76 -28.76 7.79
N GLY A 375 13.16 -29.20 8.99
CA GLY A 375 12.49 -30.24 9.77
C GLY A 375 11.95 -29.68 11.09
N SER A 376 10.67 -29.96 11.40
CA SER A 376 9.92 -29.40 12.53
C SER A 376 9.93 -30.25 13.80
N SER A 377 9.77 -29.62 14.97
CA SER A 377 9.14 -30.22 16.17
C SER A 377 8.53 -29.12 17.06
N ALA A 378 7.37 -29.41 17.64
CA ALA A 378 6.45 -28.48 18.33
C ALA A 378 6.13 -28.94 19.76
N VAL A 379 5.85 -28.01 20.69
CA VAL A 379 5.14 -28.19 22.00
C VAL A 379 4.56 -26.81 22.40
N ALA A 380 3.25 -26.55 22.39
CA ALA A 380 2.14 -26.86 23.32
C ALA A 380 2.01 -25.93 24.57
N VAL A 381 0.84 -25.28 24.66
CA VAL A 381 0.40 -24.22 25.59
C VAL A 381 -0.49 -24.80 26.72
N GLY A 382 -0.59 -24.11 27.86
CA GLY A 382 -1.67 -24.27 28.84
C GLY A 382 -2.10 -22.93 29.50
N PRO A 383 -3.36 -22.80 29.97
CA PRO A 383 -4.10 -21.52 30.13
C PRO A 383 -4.31 -21.09 31.61
N VAL A 384 -5.06 -19.99 31.88
CA VAL A 384 -6.13 -19.85 32.92
C VAL A 384 -6.64 -18.39 33.17
N GLN A 385 -7.95 -18.18 32.92
CA GLN A 385 -9.07 -17.53 33.68
C GLN A 385 -9.12 -16.05 34.16
N ASP A 386 -10.00 -15.26 33.50
CA ASP A 386 -11.21 -14.47 33.89
C ASP A 386 -11.51 -13.79 35.27
N LEU A 387 -11.81 -12.47 35.15
CA LEU A 387 -12.96 -11.64 35.66
C LEU A 387 -13.12 -11.27 37.17
N PRO A 388 -13.99 -10.29 37.58
CA PRO A 388 -14.74 -9.20 36.90
C PRO A 388 -14.68 -7.80 37.61
N GLY A 389 -15.35 -6.76 37.07
CA GLY A 389 -15.81 -5.60 37.87
C GLY A 389 -16.15 -4.30 37.11
N SER A 390 -17.44 -4.03 36.94
CA SER A 390 -18.08 -2.85 36.31
C SER A 390 -18.10 -1.60 37.19
N ILE A 391 -17.98 -0.40 36.61
CA ILE A 391 -18.64 0.83 37.10
C ILE A 391 -19.15 1.65 35.90
N VAL A 392 -20.40 2.09 36.02
CA VAL A 392 -21.17 2.93 35.10
C VAL A 392 -21.06 4.37 35.59
N ASP A 393 -20.80 5.35 34.71
CA ASP A 393 -21.40 6.68 34.91
C ASP A 393 -21.52 7.46 33.59
N THR A 394 -22.39 8.46 33.67
CA THR A 394 -23.18 9.12 32.65
C THR A 394 -22.65 10.53 32.32
N GLY A 395 -22.99 11.06 31.13
CA GLY A 395 -22.91 12.51 30.82
C GLY A 395 -22.32 12.82 29.44
N VAL A 396 -23.09 13.04 28.37
CA VAL A 396 -23.92 14.21 27.99
C VAL A 396 -23.32 14.90 26.74
N TYR A 397 -24.12 14.82 25.68
CA TYR A 397 -24.21 15.65 24.48
C TYR A 397 -23.87 17.14 24.70
N LEU A 398 -23.00 17.72 23.86
CA LEU A 398 -23.16 19.08 23.31
C LEU A 398 -22.07 19.36 22.26
N GLY A 399 -22.41 19.52 20.98
CA GLY A 399 -21.40 19.87 19.98
C GLY A 399 -21.81 19.92 18.51
N MET A 400 -23.07 20.25 18.18
CA MET A 400 -23.51 20.41 16.77
C MET A 400 -24.32 21.68 16.49
N ALA A 401 -24.10 22.75 17.27
CA ALA A 401 -24.81 24.03 17.09
C ALA A 401 -23.94 25.20 16.59
N ALA A 402 -22.62 25.01 16.38
CA ALA A 402 -21.71 26.12 16.11
C ALA A 402 -21.49 26.46 14.61
N VAL A 403 -21.86 25.58 13.67
CA VAL A 403 -21.51 25.75 12.24
C VAL A 403 -22.64 26.42 11.43
N ALA A 404 -23.88 26.38 11.90
CA ALA A 404 -25.02 26.99 11.19
C ALA A 404 -25.08 28.53 11.29
N SER A 405 -24.41 29.14 12.28
CA SER A 405 -24.47 30.59 12.51
C SER A 405 -23.50 31.42 11.65
N MET A 406 -22.49 30.81 11.02
CA MET A 406 -21.52 31.56 10.19
C MET A 406 -22.00 31.77 8.74
N VAL A 407 -22.86 30.90 8.21
CA VAL A 407 -23.35 30.98 6.82
C VAL A 407 -24.43 32.07 6.65
N LEU A 408 -25.21 32.37 7.70
CA LEU A 408 -26.24 33.40 7.65
C LEU A 408 -25.66 34.83 7.65
N VAL A 409 -24.51 35.03 8.29
CA VAL A 409 -23.87 36.36 8.41
C VAL A 409 -23.24 36.81 7.09
N ALA A 410 -22.66 35.90 6.32
CA ALA A 410 -22.06 36.22 5.02
C ALA A 410 -23.12 36.66 3.97
N SER A 411 -24.32 36.08 4.03
CA SER A 411 -25.41 36.36 3.08
C SER A 411 -26.05 37.74 3.30
N VAL A 412 -26.11 38.22 4.55
CA VAL A 412 -26.67 39.53 4.89
C VAL A 412 -25.69 40.68 4.58
N VAL A 413 -24.38 40.42 4.65
CA VAL A 413 -23.34 41.41 4.31
C VAL A 413 -23.26 41.65 2.79
N ALA A 414 -23.39 40.60 1.97
CA ALA A 414 -23.40 40.74 0.51
C ALA A 414 -24.62 41.54 -0.01
N ALA A 415 -25.79 41.36 0.60
CA ALA A 415 -27.02 42.08 0.23
C ALA A 415 -26.99 43.58 0.58
N ARG A 416 -26.22 43.99 1.62
CA ARG A 416 -26.08 45.41 1.99
C ARG A 416 -25.07 46.19 1.15
N ILE A 417 -24.12 45.51 0.50
CA ILE A 417 -23.08 46.16 -0.31
C ILE A 417 -23.59 46.45 -1.74
N MET A 418 -24.56 45.69 -2.27
CA MET A 418 -25.08 45.89 -3.62
C MET A 418 -26.26 46.87 -3.77
N ALA A 419 -26.82 47.37 -2.66
CA ALA A 419 -27.96 48.28 -2.69
C ALA A 419 -27.72 49.68 -3.32
N PRO A 420 -26.51 50.29 -3.34
CA PRO A 420 -26.33 51.63 -3.89
C PRO A 420 -26.03 51.73 -5.39
N LEU A 421 -25.98 50.62 -6.14
CA LEU A 421 -25.57 50.63 -7.56
C LEU A 421 -26.75 50.59 -8.55
N LEU A 422 -27.99 50.72 -8.08
CA LEU A 422 -29.22 50.69 -8.89
C LEU A 422 -30.16 51.90 -8.66
N SER A 423 -29.62 53.05 -8.24
CA SER A 423 -30.37 54.33 -8.22
C SER A 423 -29.77 55.36 -9.15
#